data_AF-A0A812T224-F1
#
_entry.id   AF-A0A812T224-F1
#
_cell.length_a   1.000
_cell.length_b   1.000
_cell.length_c   1.000
_cell.angle_alpha   90.00
_cell.angle_beta   90.00
_cell.angle_gamma   90.00
#
_symmetry.space_group_name_H-M   'P 1'
#
loop_
_entity.id
_entity.type
_entity.pdbx_description
1 polymer ?
#
loop_
_entity_poly.entity_id
_entity_poly.type
_entity_poly.pdbx_seq_one_letter_code
_entity_poly.pdbx_strand_id
1 'polypeptide(L)'
;SDNYLFHEHLEKDNTPIYFHEFIERAKAYELQYLGESQLATMWIGNFPKDVAQTLERIAPDIVQREQYADFVRNRTFRQTLLCHKDAPVSRALKMESLEGAHVAGNLDEQIEKGKQPKPGDPRTFVNPLTRQTMTTQDPLVIETVMKLREAFPCAISFEDLFQHAMDKMVDGVIADATKIEALKRSLATNIIHMTVSGIVELQYNPSRYTADIPEFPKTSAVARMQAESTNRLTSCRHETVTVDDLSKHLVPLMDGTRTKDQLVAELKRLVDEGKLVIQQKGERPDSLSMDTVMDKAVDEVLSRVAKASLLVKQD
;
A
#
# COMPACT_ATOMS: atom_id res chain seq x y z
N SER A 1 -23.78 1.36 0.94
CA SER A 1 -24.56 1.00 -0.27
C SER A 1 -25.75 0.17 0.17
N ASP A 2 -26.81 0.13 -0.61
CA ASP A 2 -28.01 -0.67 -0.30
C ASP A 2 -27.65 -2.15 -0.14
N ASN A 3 -26.70 -2.63 -0.94
CA ASN A 3 -26.15 -3.99 -0.83
C ASN A 3 -25.55 -4.28 0.56
N TYR A 4 -24.77 -3.35 1.11
CA TYR A 4 -24.16 -3.53 2.44
C TYR A 4 -25.22 -3.54 3.55
N LEU A 5 -26.23 -2.67 3.47
CA LEU A 5 -27.32 -2.65 4.45
C LEU A 5 -28.05 -4.01 4.46
N PHE A 6 -28.34 -4.53 3.27
CA PHE A 6 -29.05 -5.79 3.13
C PHE A 6 -28.25 -6.99 3.69
N HIS A 7 -26.97 -7.09 3.36
CA HIS A 7 -26.13 -8.23 3.76
C HIS A 7 -25.53 -8.12 5.16
N GLU A 8 -25.32 -6.92 5.71
CA GLU A 8 -24.73 -6.80 7.05
C GLU A 8 -25.81 -6.76 8.14
N HIS A 9 -26.85 -5.97 7.93
CA HIS A 9 -27.82 -5.63 8.98
C HIS A 9 -29.16 -6.35 8.84
N LEU A 10 -29.53 -6.72 7.62
CA LEU A 10 -30.80 -7.38 7.33
C LEU A 10 -30.62 -8.85 6.95
N GLU A 11 -29.38 -9.34 7.00
CA GLU A 11 -29.10 -10.76 6.78
C GLU A 11 -29.75 -11.57 7.89
N LYS A 12 -30.42 -12.63 7.47
CA LYS A 12 -31.26 -13.43 8.35
C LYS A 12 -30.46 -14.09 9.47
N ASP A 13 -29.24 -14.52 9.15
CA ASP A 13 -28.40 -15.34 10.00
C ASP A 13 -27.00 -14.73 10.10
N ASN A 14 -26.73 -14.00 11.18
CA ASN A 14 -25.37 -13.59 11.57
C ASN A 14 -25.15 -14.07 13.01
N THR A 15 -24.31 -15.09 13.20
CA THR A 15 -24.02 -15.66 14.53
C THR A 15 -22.69 -15.08 15.04
N PRO A 16 -22.72 -14.08 15.94
CA PRO A 16 -21.49 -13.54 16.51
C PRO A 16 -20.81 -14.62 17.36
N ILE A 17 -19.50 -14.70 17.24
CA ILE A 17 -18.66 -15.59 18.04
C ILE A 17 -17.44 -14.82 18.54
N TYR A 18 -16.95 -15.18 19.73
CA TYR A 18 -15.70 -14.64 20.22
C TYR A 18 -14.51 -15.27 19.48
N PHE A 19 -13.41 -14.53 19.45
CA PHE A 19 -12.19 -14.98 18.79
C PHE A 19 -11.65 -16.29 19.41
N HIS A 20 -11.66 -16.42 20.73
CA HIS A 20 -11.20 -17.65 21.37
C HIS A 20 -12.08 -18.87 21.00
N GLU A 21 -13.40 -18.68 20.84
CA GLU A 21 -14.33 -19.75 20.41
C GLU A 21 -14.06 -20.15 18.96
N PHE A 22 -13.79 -19.17 18.09
CA PHE A 22 -13.37 -19.44 16.71
C PHE A 22 -12.08 -20.28 16.67
N ILE A 23 -11.08 -19.89 17.45
CA ILE A 23 -9.80 -20.63 17.52
C ILE A 23 -9.99 -22.02 18.13
N GLU A 24 -10.86 -22.20 19.12
CA GLU A 24 -11.19 -23.51 19.68
C GLU A 24 -11.82 -24.43 18.63
N ARG A 25 -12.75 -23.92 17.82
CA ARG A 25 -13.31 -24.67 16.67
C ARG A 25 -12.23 -25.04 15.66
N ALA A 26 -11.33 -24.12 15.32
CA ALA A 26 -10.23 -24.38 14.38
C ALA A 26 -9.27 -25.48 14.88
N LYS A 27 -8.95 -25.50 16.18
CA LYS A 27 -8.10 -26.52 16.80
C LYS A 27 -8.67 -27.93 16.67
N ALA A 28 -9.99 -28.10 16.67
CA ALA A 28 -10.65 -29.39 16.46
C ALA A 28 -10.37 -30.00 15.08
N TYR A 29 -9.93 -29.18 14.11
CA TYR A 29 -9.55 -29.59 12.75
C TYR A 29 -8.03 -29.52 12.52
N GLU A 30 -7.23 -29.60 13.60
CA GLU A 30 -5.76 -29.58 13.52
C GLU A 30 -5.18 -28.31 12.89
N LEU A 31 -5.89 -27.19 13.05
CA LEU A 31 -5.43 -25.86 12.66
C LEU A 31 -4.99 -25.05 13.88
N GLN A 32 -3.98 -24.19 13.67
CA GLN A 32 -3.53 -23.21 14.65
C GLN A 32 -3.65 -21.79 14.10
N TYR A 33 -3.73 -20.82 15.02
CA TYR A 33 -3.72 -19.41 14.70
C TYR A 33 -2.35 -19.00 14.13
N LEU A 34 -2.32 -18.51 12.88
CA LEU A 34 -1.12 -17.92 12.28
C LEU A 34 -1.07 -16.42 12.51
N GLY A 35 -2.17 -15.70 12.47
CA GLY A 35 -2.19 -14.24 12.63
C GLY A 35 -3.42 -13.61 12.01
N GLU A 36 -3.42 -12.29 11.88
CA GLU A 36 -4.40 -11.54 11.11
C GLU A 36 -3.79 -11.11 9.77
N SER A 37 -4.62 -10.94 8.74
CA SER A 37 -4.17 -10.36 7.46
C SER A 37 -3.64 -8.93 7.61
N GLN A 38 -4.08 -8.22 8.66
CA GLN A 38 -3.65 -6.87 9.00
C GLN A 38 -2.77 -6.93 10.25
N LEU A 39 -1.45 -7.05 10.05
CA LEU A 39 -0.47 -7.22 11.15
C LEU A 39 -0.56 -6.12 12.21
N ALA A 40 -0.83 -4.87 11.80
CA ALA A 40 -0.96 -3.73 12.71
C ALA A 40 -2.10 -3.88 13.74
N THR A 41 -3.11 -4.72 13.45
CA THR A 41 -4.18 -5.02 14.41
C THR A 41 -3.70 -5.94 15.53
N MET A 42 -2.67 -6.75 15.29
CA MET A 42 -2.07 -7.63 16.30
C MET A 42 -1.13 -6.87 17.24
N TRP A 43 -0.65 -5.69 16.82
CA TRP A 43 0.27 -4.88 17.61
C TRP A 43 -0.44 -4.14 18.73
N ILE A 44 -0.05 -4.45 19.97
CA ILE A 44 -0.59 -3.82 21.17
C ILE A 44 0.11 -2.50 21.51
N GLY A 45 1.28 -2.21 20.94
CA GLY A 45 1.98 -0.95 21.17
C GLY A 45 1.25 0.29 20.61
N ASN A 46 0.19 0.08 19.83
CA ASN A 46 -0.74 1.14 19.41
C ASN A 46 -1.74 1.54 20.52
N PHE A 47 -1.80 0.81 21.64
CA PHE A 47 -2.57 1.21 22.81
C PHE A 47 -1.80 2.23 23.67
N PRO A 48 -2.50 2.98 24.54
CA PRO A 48 -1.86 3.68 25.65
C PRO A 48 -0.90 2.75 26.42
N LYS A 49 0.24 3.30 26.86
CA LYS A 49 1.36 2.50 27.42
C LYS A 49 0.94 1.61 28.59
N ASP A 50 0.09 2.13 29.47
CA ASP A 50 -0.47 1.42 30.63
C ASP A 50 -1.37 0.24 30.23
N VAL A 51 -2.20 0.41 29.19
CA VAL A 51 -3.02 -0.65 28.61
C VAL A 51 -2.14 -1.73 27.98
N ALA A 52 -1.15 -1.35 27.17
CA ALA A 52 -0.24 -2.29 26.54
C ALA A 52 0.54 -3.13 27.58
N GLN A 53 1.12 -2.47 28.59
CA GLN A 53 1.83 -3.15 29.68
C GLN A 53 0.92 -4.07 30.49
N THR A 54 -0.33 -3.68 30.70
CA THR A 54 -1.30 -4.52 31.41
C THR A 54 -1.62 -5.77 30.59
N LEU A 55 -1.89 -5.63 29.28
CA LEU A 55 -2.15 -6.75 28.37
C LEU A 55 -0.96 -7.71 28.29
N GLU A 56 0.27 -7.20 28.21
CA GLU A 56 1.49 -8.02 28.23
C GLU A 56 1.60 -8.86 29.51
N ARG A 57 1.21 -8.30 30.66
CA ARG A 57 1.29 -8.99 31.95
C ARG A 57 0.19 -10.03 32.15
N ILE A 58 -1.05 -9.74 31.75
CA ILE A 58 -2.22 -10.58 32.09
C ILE A 58 -2.55 -11.61 31.00
N ALA A 59 -2.07 -11.41 29.77
CA ALA A 59 -2.38 -12.25 28.61
C ALA A 59 -1.09 -12.72 27.91
N PRO A 60 -0.33 -13.65 28.52
CA PRO A 60 0.92 -14.16 27.94
C PRO A 60 0.67 -15.05 26.70
N ASP A 61 -0.51 -15.67 26.61
CA ASP A 61 -0.94 -16.44 25.44
C ASP A 61 -1.45 -15.50 24.33
N ILE A 62 -1.08 -15.81 23.08
CA ILE A 62 -1.46 -14.99 21.92
C ILE A 62 -2.97 -14.91 21.72
N VAL A 63 -3.70 -16.01 21.94
CA VAL A 63 -5.16 -16.04 21.73
C VAL A 63 -5.85 -15.20 22.80
N GLN A 64 -5.41 -15.31 24.05
CA GLN A 64 -5.90 -14.45 25.13
C GLN A 64 -5.61 -12.98 24.85
N ARG A 65 -4.38 -12.65 24.41
CA ARG A 65 -3.99 -11.26 24.14
C ARG A 65 -4.83 -10.64 23.03
N GLU A 66 -5.04 -11.37 21.94
CA GLU A 66 -5.92 -10.99 20.84
C GLU A 66 -7.37 -10.82 21.31
N GLN A 67 -7.88 -11.74 22.13
CA GLN A 67 -9.23 -11.67 22.67
C GLN A 67 -9.44 -10.46 23.59
N TYR A 68 -8.47 -10.15 24.45
CA TYR A 68 -8.52 -8.93 25.27
C TYR A 68 -8.43 -7.67 24.41
N ALA A 69 -7.57 -7.67 23.39
CA ALA A 69 -7.49 -6.57 22.45
C ALA A 69 -8.82 -6.32 21.73
N ASP A 70 -9.60 -7.37 21.43
CA ASP A 70 -10.95 -7.25 20.87
C ASP A 70 -11.91 -6.52 21.80
N PHE A 71 -11.89 -6.85 23.09
CA PHE A 71 -12.72 -6.16 24.08
C PHE A 71 -12.35 -4.68 24.20
N VAL A 72 -11.05 -4.37 24.24
CA VAL A 72 -10.58 -2.97 24.38
C VAL A 72 -10.92 -2.14 23.12
N ARG A 73 -10.87 -2.75 21.93
CA ARG A 73 -11.13 -2.04 20.65
C ARG A 73 -12.56 -2.17 20.15
N ASN A 74 -13.43 -2.88 20.87
CA ASN A 74 -14.77 -3.26 20.41
C ASN A 74 -14.73 -3.84 18.97
N ARG A 75 -13.86 -4.83 18.75
CA ARG A 75 -13.61 -5.36 17.41
C ARG A 75 -14.82 -6.14 16.90
N THR A 76 -15.35 -5.72 15.75
CA THR A 76 -16.55 -6.32 15.13
C THR A 76 -16.24 -7.30 14.00
N PHE A 77 -15.02 -7.28 13.47
CA PHE A 77 -14.63 -8.12 12.33
C PHE A 77 -13.15 -8.56 12.40
N ARG A 78 -12.86 -9.77 11.93
CA ARG A 78 -11.53 -10.39 11.86
C ARG A 78 -11.25 -10.97 10.48
N GLN A 79 -9.98 -10.97 10.11
CA GLN A 79 -9.49 -11.60 8.88
C GLN A 79 -8.34 -12.52 9.28
N THR A 80 -8.70 -13.63 9.92
CA THR A 80 -7.76 -14.54 10.57
C THR A 80 -7.13 -15.51 9.57
N LEU A 81 -5.81 -15.62 9.64
CA LEU A 81 -5.02 -16.63 8.94
C LEU A 81 -4.80 -17.82 9.86
N LEU A 82 -5.00 -19.02 9.32
CA LEU A 82 -4.76 -20.30 10.00
C LEU A 82 -3.70 -21.11 9.23
N CYS A 83 -2.98 -21.95 9.93
CA CYS A 83 -2.09 -22.94 9.33
C CYS A 83 -2.22 -24.29 10.04
N HIS A 84 -1.62 -25.34 9.48
CA HIS A 84 -1.58 -26.66 10.13
C HIS A 84 -0.89 -26.56 11.50
N LYS A 85 -1.42 -27.30 12.48
CA LYS A 85 -0.94 -27.31 13.87
C LYS A 85 0.56 -27.61 14.03
N ASP A 86 1.13 -28.41 13.14
CA ASP A 86 2.54 -28.80 13.21
C ASP A 86 3.48 -27.86 12.46
N ALA A 87 2.93 -26.84 11.76
CA ALA A 87 3.76 -25.82 11.12
C ALA A 87 4.50 -24.99 12.19
N PRO A 88 5.82 -24.81 12.08
CA PRO A 88 6.56 -23.98 13.03
C PRO A 88 6.18 -22.51 12.86
N VAL A 89 5.72 -21.86 13.94
CA VAL A 89 5.35 -20.44 13.94
C VAL A 89 6.26 -19.67 14.89
N SER A 90 7.09 -18.78 14.34
CA SER A 90 7.84 -17.79 15.13
C SER A 90 7.07 -16.48 15.20
N ARG A 91 6.92 -15.94 16.42
CA ARG A 91 6.29 -14.63 16.65
C ARG A 91 7.29 -13.48 16.78
N ALA A 92 8.57 -13.80 16.84
CA ALA A 92 9.62 -12.78 16.90
C ALA A 92 9.89 -12.25 15.50
N LEU A 93 9.64 -10.95 15.30
CA LEU A 93 10.05 -10.22 14.10
C LEU A 93 11.50 -9.78 14.30
N LYS A 94 12.41 -10.37 13.52
CA LYS A 94 13.86 -10.12 13.60
C LYS A 94 14.36 -9.62 12.25
N MET A 95 15.62 -9.23 12.17
CA MET A 95 16.24 -8.80 10.91
C MET A 95 16.09 -9.88 9.82
N GLU A 96 16.26 -11.16 10.18
CA GLU A 96 16.15 -12.29 9.26
C GLU A 96 14.73 -12.42 8.69
N SER A 97 13.71 -11.87 9.36
CA SER A 97 12.35 -11.82 8.83
C SER A 97 12.23 -10.94 7.58
N LEU A 98 13.19 -10.04 7.32
CA LEU A 98 13.19 -9.16 6.14
C LEU A 98 13.94 -9.76 4.94
N GLU A 99 14.51 -10.96 5.07
CA GLU A 99 15.17 -11.63 3.95
C GLU A 99 14.17 -11.89 2.80
N GLY A 100 14.48 -11.38 1.61
CA GLY A 100 13.59 -11.44 0.44
C GLY A 100 12.34 -10.55 0.53
N ALA A 101 12.21 -9.74 1.58
CA ALA A 101 11.10 -8.83 1.73
C ALA A 101 11.24 -7.60 0.82
N HIS A 102 10.11 -7.14 0.33
CA HIS A 102 9.94 -5.88 -0.37
C HIS A 102 9.02 -5.00 0.46
N VAL A 103 9.38 -3.73 0.59
CA VAL A 103 8.66 -2.76 1.41
C VAL A 103 7.95 -1.77 0.50
N ALA A 104 6.67 -1.52 0.77
CA ALA A 104 5.88 -0.49 0.10
C ALA A 104 5.30 0.48 1.13
N GLY A 105 5.25 1.77 0.80
CA GLY A 105 4.68 2.79 1.69
C GLY A 105 3.98 3.89 0.92
N ASN A 106 2.64 3.90 0.99
CA ASN A 106 1.85 5.06 0.54
C ASN A 106 1.95 6.13 1.62
N LEU A 107 2.88 7.07 1.49
CA LEU A 107 3.19 8.03 2.55
C LEU A 107 3.11 9.46 2.02
N ASP A 108 2.28 10.26 2.65
CA ASP A 108 2.27 11.71 2.47
C ASP A 108 3.08 12.37 3.59
N GLU A 109 3.69 13.50 3.28
CA GLU A 109 4.35 14.32 4.28
C GLU A 109 3.44 15.48 4.67
N GLN A 110 3.22 15.63 5.97
CA GLN A 110 2.47 16.75 6.52
C GLN A 110 3.38 17.97 6.63
N ILE A 111 3.26 18.87 5.66
CA ILE A 111 4.00 20.12 5.61
C ILE A 111 3.03 21.28 5.90
N GLU A 112 3.36 22.11 6.90
CA GLU A 112 2.62 23.34 7.15
C GLU A 112 2.71 24.28 5.95
N LYS A 113 1.57 24.84 5.53
CA LYS A 113 1.50 25.74 4.37
C LYS A 113 2.47 26.91 4.53
N GLY A 114 3.45 27.01 3.62
CA GLY A 114 4.45 28.08 3.60
C GLY A 114 5.69 27.85 4.47
N LYS A 115 5.82 26.69 5.14
CA LYS A 115 7.01 26.33 5.92
C LYS A 115 7.61 25.03 5.40
N GLN A 116 8.68 25.14 4.61
CA GLN A 116 9.46 23.96 4.22
C GLN A 116 10.33 23.49 5.41
N PRO A 117 10.38 22.18 5.70
CA PRO A 117 11.26 21.65 6.75
C PRO A 117 12.73 21.93 6.42
N LYS A 118 13.51 22.34 7.41
CA LYS A 118 14.96 22.50 7.29
C LYS A 118 15.68 21.20 7.67
N PRO A 119 16.95 21.02 7.28
CA PRO A 119 17.76 19.91 7.77
C PRO A 119 17.77 19.85 9.29
N GLY A 120 17.41 18.69 9.86
CA GLY A 120 17.32 18.45 11.30
C GLY A 120 15.94 18.72 11.91
N ASP A 121 15.01 19.34 11.18
CA ASP A 121 13.63 19.51 11.66
C ASP A 121 12.90 18.16 11.71
N PRO A 122 12.03 17.94 12.72
CA PRO A 122 11.16 16.76 12.73
C PRO A 122 10.22 16.77 11.52
N ARG A 123 10.12 15.64 10.83
CA ARG A 123 9.23 15.44 9.69
C ARG A 123 8.12 14.48 10.08
N THR A 124 6.89 14.79 9.66
CA THR A 124 5.71 13.99 9.95
C THR A 124 5.18 13.37 8.67
N PHE A 125 5.08 12.05 8.66
CA PHE A 125 4.55 11.26 7.56
C PHE A 125 3.24 10.60 7.97
N VAL A 126 2.29 10.53 7.05
CA VAL A 126 0.99 9.89 7.24
C VAL A 126 0.75 8.88 6.13
N ASN A 127 0.30 7.69 6.49
CA ASN A 127 -0.27 6.76 5.51
C ASN A 127 -1.75 7.09 5.34
N PRO A 128 -2.21 7.55 4.15
CA PRO A 128 -3.58 8.03 3.99
C PRO A 128 -4.62 6.90 4.08
N LEU A 129 -4.21 5.64 3.83
CA LEU A 129 -5.08 4.48 3.91
C LEU A 129 -5.28 4.02 5.36
N THR A 130 -4.19 3.83 6.10
CA THR A 130 -4.26 3.35 7.50
C THR A 130 -4.47 4.48 8.52
N ARG A 131 -4.29 5.74 8.09
CA ARG A 131 -4.30 6.97 8.91
C ARG A 131 -3.26 6.97 10.03
N GLN A 132 -2.30 6.06 9.97
CA GLN A 132 -1.19 6.01 10.92
C GLN A 132 -0.19 7.11 10.60
N THR A 133 0.34 7.73 11.64
CA THR A 133 1.26 8.86 11.55
C THR A 133 2.56 8.52 12.24
N MET A 134 3.67 8.96 11.66
CA MET A 134 5.00 8.86 12.26
C MET A 134 5.72 10.19 12.14
N THR A 135 6.23 10.69 13.26
CA THR A 135 7.11 11.87 13.31
C THR A 135 8.51 11.43 13.67
N THR A 136 9.52 11.89 12.92
CA THR A 136 10.92 11.51 13.14
C THR A 136 11.88 12.65 12.81
N GLN A 137 13.03 12.66 13.49
CA GLN A 137 14.20 13.48 13.16
C GLN A 137 15.38 12.62 12.67
N ASP A 138 15.24 11.29 12.69
CA ASP A 138 16.31 10.37 12.29
C ASP A 138 16.52 10.44 10.77
N PRO A 139 17.71 10.87 10.29
CA PRO A 139 18.02 10.94 8.87
C PRO A 139 17.83 9.61 8.14
N LEU A 140 18.14 8.47 8.80
CA LEU A 140 17.97 7.14 8.21
C LEU A 140 16.50 6.88 7.89
N VAL A 141 15.60 7.16 8.84
CA VAL A 141 14.17 6.97 8.65
C VAL A 141 13.64 7.94 7.60
N ILE A 142 14.08 9.19 7.61
CA ILE A 142 13.66 10.20 6.63
C ILE A 142 14.04 9.76 5.21
N GLU A 143 15.30 9.42 4.94
CA GLU A 143 15.73 8.98 3.60
C GLU A 143 15.02 7.69 3.18
N THR A 144 14.84 6.73 4.10
CA THR A 144 14.09 5.49 3.84
C THR A 144 12.65 5.78 3.41
N VAL A 145 11.94 6.63 4.16
CA VAL A 145 10.56 7.00 3.85
C VAL A 145 10.50 7.77 2.53
N MET A 146 11.41 8.71 2.28
CA MET A 146 11.47 9.44 1.02
C MET A 146 11.67 8.49 -0.17
N LYS A 147 12.53 7.47 -0.02
CA LYS A 147 12.74 6.47 -1.08
C LYS A 147 11.50 5.62 -1.33
N LEU A 148 10.80 5.22 -0.27
CA LEU A 148 9.53 4.50 -0.38
C LEU A 148 8.44 5.33 -1.07
N ARG A 149 8.35 6.63 -0.75
CA ARG A 149 7.41 7.56 -1.39
C ARG A 149 7.67 7.72 -2.88
N GLU A 150 8.95 7.82 -3.27
CA GLU A 150 9.35 7.91 -4.67
C GLU A 150 8.95 6.67 -5.47
N ALA A 151 9.16 5.48 -4.89
CA ALA A 151 8.86 4.23 -5.58
C ALA A 151 7.37 3.83 -5.57
N PHE A 152 6.58 4.37 -4.64
CA PHE A 152 5.16 4.05 -4.53
C PHE A 152 4.44 4.34 -5.86
N PRO A 153 3.64 3.39 -6.39
CA PRO A 153 3.06 2.24 -5.71
C PRO A 153 3.89 0.95 -5.62
N CYS A 154 5.06 0.91 -6.28
CA CYS A 154 5.90 -0.28 -6.29
C CYS A 154 6.58 -0.51 -4.94
N ALA A 155 6.80 -1.76 -4.59
CA ALA A 155 7.61 -2.14 -3.44
C ALA A 155 9.10 -2.21 -3.82
N ILE A 156 9.97 -1.81 -2.89
CA ILE A 156 11.44 -1.85 -3.04
C ILE A 156 11.98 -2.98 -2.17
N SER A 157 12.97 -3.75 -2.66
CA SER A 157 13.59 -4.80 -1.85
C SER A 157 14.26 -4.22 -0.59
N PHE A 158 14.33 -5.00 0.48
CA PHE A 158 15.06 -4.59 1.68
C PHE A 158 16.54 -4.33 1.38
N GLU A 159 17.13 -5.13 0.48
CA GLU A 159 18.50 -4.99 0.01
C GLU A 159 18.73 -3.65 -0.72
N ASP A 160 17.82 -3.24 -1.59
CA ASP A 160 17.92 -1.96 -2.31
C ASP A 160 17.71 -0.77 -1.38
N LEU A 161 16.81 -0.88 -0.39
CA LEU A 161 16.66 0.13 0.67
C LEU A 161 17.92 0.25 1.51
N PHE A 162 18.57 -0.87 1.81
CA PHE A 162 19.83 -0.87 2.54
C PHE A 162 20.95 -0.25 1.72
N GLN A 163 21.05 -0.57 0.42
CA GLN A 163 22.01 0.07 -0.47
C GLN A 163 21.78 1.59 -0.54
N HIS A 164 20.53 2.02 -0.68
CA HIS A 164 20.18 3.43 -0.65
C HIS A 164 20.59 4.10 0.68
N ALA A 165 20.35 3.45 1.81
CA ALA A 165 20.78 3.95 3.11
C ALA A 165 22.31 4.05 3.21
N MET A 166 23.05 3.07 2.69
CA MET A 166 24.52 3.15 2.63
C MET A 166 24.98 4.35 1.81
N ASP A 167 24.44 4.53 0.60
CA ASP A 167 24.81 5.64 -0.30
C ASP A 167 24.54 7.02 0.31
N LYS A 168 23.56 7.13 1.22
CA LYS A 168 23.16 8.38 1.87
C LYS A 168 23.84 8.64 3.21
N MET A 169 24.15 7.58 3.96
CA MET A 169 24.59 7.68 5.36
C MET A 169 26.09 7.43 5.53
N VAL A 170 26.76 6.90 4.51
CA VAL A 170 28.16 6.50 4.59
C VAL A 170 28.98 7.29 3.58
N ASP A 171 29.75 8.27 4.08
CA ASP A 171 30.72 9.01 3.27
C ASP A 171 32.08 8.28 3.25
N GLY A 172 32.55 7.86 2.07
CA GLY A 172 33.95 7.44 1.84
C GLY A 172 34.17 5.99 1.37
N VAL A 173 35.42 5.72 0.94
CA VAL A 173 35.82 4.51 0.19
C VAL A 173 35.96 3.25 1.06
N ILE A 174 36.06 3.37 2.39
CA ILE A 174 36.19 2.22 3.31
C ILE A 174 35.27 2.41 4.50
N ALA A 175 34.08 1.85 4.42
CA ALA A 175 33.18 1.74 5.55
C ALA A 175 33.60 0.58 6.47
N ASP A 176 33.71 0.85 7.77
CA ASP A 176 33.93 -0.19 8.78
C ASP A 176 32.75 -1.18 8.75
N ALA A 177 33.06 -2.48 8.61
CA ALA A 177 32.07 -3.56 8.59
C ALA A 177 31.14 -3.51 9.80
N THR A 178 31.64 -3.09 10.96
CA THR A 178 30.84 -2.93 12.19
C THR A 178 29.77 -1.84 12.03
N LYS A 179 30.11 -0.73 11.36
CA LYS A 179 29.17 0.37 11.10
C LYS A 179 28.11 -0.03 10.07
N ILE A 180 28.50 -0.76 9.03
CA ILE A 180 27.59 -1.30 8.02
C ILE A 180 26.54 -2.21 8.67
N GLU A 181 26.98 -3.15 9.52
CA GLU A 181 26.09 -4.05 10.25
C GLU A 181 25.16 -3.31 11.22
N ALA A 182 25.68 -2.29 11.92
CA ALA A 182 24.86 -1.44 12.79
C ALA A 182 23.79 -0.66 12.00
N LEU A 183 24.15 -0.12 10.83
CA LEU A 183 23.21 0.57 9.94
C LEU A 183 22.11 -0.38 9.45
N LYS A 184 22.49 -1.59 9.00
CA LYS A 184 21.54 -2.61 8.55
C LYS A 184 20.56 -2.99 9.66
N ARG A 185 21.05 -3.14 10.90
CA ARG A 185 20.24 -3.44 12.08
C ARG A 185 19.30 -2.32 12.46
N SER A 186 19.76 -1.07 12.38
CA SER A 186 18.92 0.10 12.60
C SER A 186 17.80 0.18 11.56
N LEU A 187 18.14 0.04 10.26
CA LEU A 187 17.17 0.02 9.17
C LEU A 187 16.14 -1.10 9.34
N ALA A 188 16.58 -2.34 9.60
CA ALA A 188 15.69 -3.47 9.83
C ALA A 188 14.72 -3.22 10.98
N THR A 189 15.24 -2.69 12.10
CA THR A 189 14.43 -2.35 13.28
C THR A 189 13.36 -1.31 12.93
N ASN A 190 13.74 -0.26 12.21
CA ASN A 190 12.83 0.79 11.77
C ASN A 190 11.76 0.28 10.79
N ILE A 191 12.11 -0.57 9.82
CA ILE A 191 11.15 -1.21 8.90
C ILE A 191 10.16 -2.09 9.66
N ILE A 192 10.63 -2.92 10.60
CA ILE A 192 9.77 -3.78 11.42
C ILE A 192 8.79 -2.92 12.24
N HIS A 193 9.30 -1.87 12.91
CA HIS A 193 8.46 -0.96 13.68
C HIS A 193 7.41 -0.25 12.82
N MET A 194 7.78 0.25 11.64
CA MET A 194 6.84 0.86 10.69
C MET A 194 5.81 -0.15 10.15
N THR A 195 6.18 -1.43 10.02
CA THR A 195 5.27 -2.48 9.55
C THR A 195 4.22 -2.80 10.61
N VAL A 196 4.65 -3.06 11.86
CA VAL A 196 3.72 -3.39 12.95
C VAL A 196 2.87 -2.21 13.39
N SER A 197 3.30 -0.97 13.13
CA SER A 197 2.48 0.21 13.35
C SER A 197 1.51 0.51 12.20
N GLY A 198 1.64 -0.18 11.05
CA GLY A 198 0.78 0.03 9.88
C GLY A 198 1.15 1.27 9.04
N ILE A 199 2.39 1.74 9.13
CA ILE A 199 2.93 2.83 8.31
C ILE A 199 3.35 2.30 6.93
N VAL A 200 4.01 1.14 6.89
CA VAL A 200 4.45 0.46 5.66
C VAL A 200 3.94 -0.97 5.60
N GLU A 201 4.01 -1.56 4.41
CA GLU A 201 3.62 -2.93 4.13
C GLU A 201 4.83 -3.76 3.69
N LEU A 202 4.81 -5.05 4.03
CA LEU A 202 5.78 -6.04 3.56
C LEU A 202 5.15 -6.96 2.52
N GLN A 203 5.90 -7.26 1.48
CA GLN A 203 5.55 -8.20 0.41
C GLN A 203 6.74 -9.11 0.17
N TYR A 204 6.52 -10.40 -0.07
CA TYR A 204 7.58 -11.36 -0.40
C TYR A 204 7.59 -11.76 -1.88
N ASN A 205 6.91 -10.96 -2.70
CA ASN A 205 6.92 -11.10 -4.14
C ASN A 205 7.27 -9.73 -4.75
N PRO A 206 8.09 -9.69 -5.82
CA PRO A 206 8.37 -8.43 -6.49
C PRO A 206 7.09 -7.86 -7.12
N SER A 207 7.04 -6.53 -7.24
CA SER A 207 5.93 -5.84 -7.90
C SER A 207 5.86 -6.23 -9.38
N ARG A 208 4.72 -6.80 -9.79
CA ARG A 208 4.37 -7.14 -11.19
C ARG A 208 3.80 -5.96 -11.98
N TYR A 209 3.79 -4.80 -11.37
CA TYR A 209 3.26 -3.55 -11.89
C TYR A 209 4.34 -2.46 -11.84
N THR A 210 4.10 -1.35 -12.53
CA THR A 210 5.07 -0.28 -12.71
C THR A 210 4.46 1.09 -12.45
N ALA A 211 5.27 1.99 -11.87
CA ALA A 211 4.98 3.42 -11.77
C ALA A 211 5.46 4.18 -13.01
N ASP A 212 6.47 3.66 -13.69
CA ASP A 212 6.98 4.20 -14.95
C ASP A 212 6.01 3.91 -16.09
N ILE A 213 5.75 4.92 -16.91
CA ILE A 213 4.87 4.82 -18.07
C ILE A 213 5.69 4.23 -19.23
N PRO A 214 5.44 2.98 -19.66
CA PRO A 214 6.18 2.39 -20.78
C PRO A 214 5.72 2.99 -22.11
N GLU A 215 6.55 2.85 -23.15
CA GLU A 215 6.22 3.30 -24.51
C GLU A 215 4.91 2.70 -25.01
N PHE A 216 4.64 1.44 -24.66
CA PHE A 216 3.41 0.72 -24.95
C PHE A 216 2.64 0.38 -23.67
N PRO A 217 1.79 1.28 -23.13
CA PRO A 217 1.06 1.04 -21.90
C PRO A 217 0.23 -0.24 -21.92
N LYS A 218 0.36 -1.04 -20.86
CA LYS A 218 -0.41 -2.29 -20.68
C LYS A 218 -1.01 -2.35 -19.29
N THR A 219 -2.30 -2.63 -19.23
CA THR A 219 -3.04 -2.95 -18.01
C THR A 219 -3.31 -4.45 -17.91
N SER A 220 -3.85 -4.92 -16.78
CA SER A 220 -4.27 -6.32 -16.66
C SER A 220 -5.49 -6.60 -17.55
N ALA A 221 -5.63 -7.85 -18.03
CA ALA A 221 -6.80 -8.25 -18.82
C ALA A 221 -8.11 -8.08 -18.03
N VAL A 222 -8.06 -8.28 -16.70
CA VAL A 222 -9.20 -8.07 -15.80
C VAL A 222 -9.60 -6.59 -15.75
N ALA A 223 -8.64 -5.67 -15.61
CA ALA A 223 -8.91 -4.24 -15.58
C ALA A 223 -9.52 -3.76 -16.91
N ARG A 224 -9.03 -4.27 -18.06
CA ARG A 224 -9.62 -3.97 -19.37
C ARG A 224 -11.07 -4.44 -19.48
N MET A 225 -11.33 -5.71 -19.15
CA MET A 225 -12.68 -6.28 -19.16
C MET A 225 -13.64 -5.51 -18.23
N GLN A 226 -13.20 -5.16 -17.02
CA GLN A 226 -14.01 -4.41 -16.08
C GLN A 226 -14.32 -3.00 -16.60
N ALA A 227 -13.35 -2.33 -17.22
CA ALA A 227 -13.53 -0.97 -17.73
C ALA A 227 -14.59 -0.87 -18.84
N GLU A 228 -14.89 -1.95 -19.55
CA GLU A 228 -15.99 -1.99 -20.53
C GLU A 228 -17.38 -1.80 -19.87
N SER A 229 -17.54 -2.20 -18.59
CA SER A 229 -18.85 -2.24 -17.92
C SER A 229 -18.94 -1.33 -16.69
N THR A 230 -17.86 -1.19 -15.93
CA THR A 230 -17.83 -0.47 -14.65
C THR A 230 -16.64 0.48 -14.59
N ASN A 231 -16.72 1.49 -13.72
CA ASN A 231 -15.59 2.36 -13.40
C ASN A 231 -14.82 1.90 -12.14
N ARG A 232 -15.16 0.73 -11.58
CA ARG A 232 -14.45 0.12 -10.46
C ARG A 232 -13.59 -1.03 -10.96
N LEU A 233 -12.28 -0.81 -11.01
CA LEU A 233 -11.31 -1.75 -11.56
C LEU A 233 -10.52 -2.42 -10.44
N THR A 234 -10.05 -3.63 -10.69
CA THR A 234 -9.14 -4.36 -9.79
C THR A 234 -7.70 -4.05 -10.20
N SER A 235 -6.95 -3.42 -9.30
CA SER A 235 -5.52 -3.13 -9.50
C SER A 235 -4.65 -4.39 -9.41
N CYS A 236 -3.38 -4.28 -9.81
CA CYS A 236 -2.41 -5.36 -9.64
C CYS A 236 -2.05 -5.65 -8.17
N ARG A 237 -2.47 -4.76 -7.26
CA ARG A 237 -2.39 -4.95 -5.80
C ARG A 237 -3.64 -5.64 -5.21
N HIS A 238 -4.56 -6.09 -6.08
CA HIS A 238 -5.86 -6.67 -5.68
C HIS A 238 -6.74 -5.69 -4.89
N GLU A 239 -6.60 -4.40 -5.16
CA GLU A 239 -7.41 -3.33 -4.57
C GLU A 239 -8.47 -2.86 -5.56
N THR A 240 -9.61 -2.37 -5.07
CA THR A 240 -10.60 -1.72 -5.93
C THR A 240 -10.24 -0.26 -6.14
N VAL A 241 -9.98 0.12 -7.39
CA VAL A 241 -9.72 1.50 -7.81
C VAL A 241 -10.94 2.01 -8.56
N THR A 242 -11.47 3.16 -8.14
CA THR A 242 -12.49 3.86 -8.93
C THR A 242 -11.79 4.80 -9.89
N VAL A 243 -12.04 4.64 -11.19
CA VAL A 243 -11.48 5.48 -12.25
C VAL A 243 -12.51 6.48 -12.75
N ASP A 244 -12.05 7.58 -13.35
CA ASP A 244 -12.95 8.51 -14.03
C ASP A 244 -13.37 7.98 -15.40
N ASP A 245 -14.29 8.68 -16.05
CA ASP A 245 -14.85 8.27 -17.32
C ASP A 245 -13.80 8.23 -18.44
N LEU A 246 -12.86 9.19 -18.45
CA LEU A 246 -11.77 9.21 -19.42
C LEU A 246 -10.86 7.97 -19.29
N SER A 247 -10.44 7.64 -18.07
CA SER A 247 -9.61 6.46 -17.82
C SER A 247 -10.37 5.17 -18.11
N LYS A 248 -11.67 5.11 -17.79
CA LYS A 248 -12.54 3.97 -18.14
C LYS A 248 -12.53 3.68 -19.64
N HIS A 249 -12.55 4.72 -20.49
CA HIS A 249 -12.53 4.53 -21.94
C HIS A 249 -11.15 4.19 -22.49
N LEU A 250 -10.07 4.70 -21.89
CA LEU A 250 -8.70 4.46 -22.38
C LEU A 250 -8.08 3.15 -21.88
N VAL A 251 -8.42 2.69 -20.68
CA VAL A 251 -7.87 1.44 -20.10
C VAL A 251 -8.06 0.22 -21.02
N PRO A 252 -9.22 -0.03 -21.66
CA PRO A 252 -9.41 -1.12 -22.61
C PRO A 252 -8.43 -1.12 -23.79
N LEU A 253 -7.85 0.04 -24.13
CA LEU A 253 -6.92 0.21 -25.26
C LEU A 253 -5.45 -0.02 -24.87
N MET A 254 -5.17 -0.05 -23.56
CA MET A 254 -3.84 -0.29 -22.98
C MET A 254 -3.58 -1.80 -22.87
N ASP A 255 -3.41 -2.45 -24.01
CA ASP A 255 -3.10 -3.88 -24.14
C ASP A 255 -1.60 -4.17 -24.36
N GLY A 256 -0.78 -3.12 -24.43
CA GLY A 256 0.65 -3.20 -24.72
C GLY A 256 0.99 -3.14 -26.22
N THR A 257 0.03 -2.83 -27.09
CA THR A 257 0.25 -2.67 -28.53
C THR A 257 0.21 -1.22 -29.01
N ARG A 258 -0.33 -0.31 -28.19
CA ARG A 258 -0.53 1.09 -28.54
C ARG A 258 0.45 2.01 -27.84
N THR A 259 0.98 2.99 -28.57
CA THR A 259 1.76 4.10 -28.00
C THR A 259 0.86 5.18 -27.41
N LYS A 260 1.46 6.10 -26.64
CA LYS A 260 0.77 7.33 -26.18
C LYS A 260 0.09 8.06 -27.36
N ASP A 261 0.79 8.29 -28.45
CA ASP A 261 0.27 9.03 -29.61
C ASP A 261 -0.96 8.35 -30.22
N GLN A 262 -0.98 7.02 -30.25
CA GLN A 262 -2.13 6.25 -30.72
C GLN A 262 -3.32 6.33 -29.76
N LEU A 263 -3.07 6.39 -28.44
CA LEU A 263 -4.12 6.65 -27.45
C LEU A 263 -4.69 8.06 -27.60
N VAL A 264 -3.85 9.07 -27.90
CA VAL A 264 -4.27 10.44 -28.18
C VAL A 264 -5.15 10.50 -29.44
N ALA A 265 -4.76 9.81 -30.51
CA ALA A 265 -5.56 9.74 -31.73
C ALA A 265 -6.94 9.09 -31.49
N GLU A 266 -6.98 8.03 -30.66
CA GLU A 266 -8.22 7.36 -30.31
C GLU A 266 -9.12 8.21 -29.40
N LEU A 267 -8.53 8.97 -28.48
CA LEU A 267 -9.28 9.94 -27.67
C LEU A 267 -9.94 11.01 -28.56
N LYS A 268 -9.22 11.55 -29.54
CA LYS A 268 -9.79 12.51 -30.52
C LYS A 268 -10.99 11.91 -31.24
N ARG A 269 -10.88 10.67 -31.72
CA ARG A 269 -11.98 9.94 -32.37
C ARG A 269 -13.21 9.81 -31.47
N LEU A 270 -13.02 9.48 -30.19
CA LEU A 270 -14.12 9.37 -29.22
C LEU A 270 -14.81 10.71 -28.95
N VAL A 271 -14.06 11.81 -28.97
CA VAL A 271 -14.63 13.15 -28.80
C VAL A 271 -15.36 13.60 -30.06
N ASP A 272 -14.81 13.35 -31.25
CA ASP A 272 -15.47 13.66 -32.53
C ASP A 272 -16.76 12.86 -32.72
N GLU A 273 -16.81 11.63 -32.20
CA GLU A 273 -18.03 10.79 -32.16
C GLU A 273 -19.02 11.20 -31.05
N GLY A 274 -18.68 12.20 -30.23
CA GLY A 274 -19.52 12.67 -29.12
C GLY A 274 -19.66 11.69 -27.96
N LYS A 275 -18.80 10.65 -27.89
CA LYS A 275 -18.80 9.66 -26.80
C LYS A 275 -18.13 10.19 -25.53
N LEU A 276 -17.21 11.14 -25.68
CA LEU A 276 -16.53 11.81 -24.59
C LEU A 276 -16.58 13.32 -24.75
N VAL A 277 -16.71 14.02 -23.63
CA VAL A 277 -16.59 15.48 -23.56
C VAL A 277 -15.44 15.82 -22.64
N ILE A 278 -14.42 16.48 -23.17
CA ILE A 278 -13.28 16.96 -22.38
C ILE A 278 -13.59 18.37 -21.90
N GLN A 279 -13.71 18.53 -20.59
CA GLN A 279 -13.84 19.82 -19.93
C GLN A 279 -12.51 20.17 -19.24
N GLN A 280 -11.92 21.30 -19.63
CA GLN A 280 -10.76 21.84 -18.93
C GLN A 280 -11.24 22.59 -17.68
N LYS A 281 -10.57 22.41 -16.55
CA LYS A 281 -10.80 23.26 -15.36
C LYS A 281 -10.19 24.64 -15.61
N GLY A 282 -11.02 25.67 -15.68
CA GLY A 282 -10.63 27.07 -15.88
C GLY A 282 -10.85 27.57 -17.31
N GLU A 283 -10.54 28.84 -17.56
CA GLU A 283 -10.60 29.44 -18.90
C GLU A 283 -9.54 28.80 -19.81
N ARG A 284 -9.94 28.45 -21.03
CA ARG A 284 -9.03 27.97 -22.08
C ARG A 284 -8.13 29.15 -22.48
N PRO A 285 -6.79 29.07 -22.30
CA PRO A 285 -5.91 30.07 -22.88
C PRO A 285 -6.08 30.04 -24.40
N ASP A 286 -6.27 31.19 -25.05
CA ASP A 286 -6.49 31.30 -26.50
C ASP A 286 -5.38 30.64 -27.35
N SER A 287 -4.21 30.38 -26.76
CA SER A 287 -3.06 29.73 -27.38
C SER A 287 -3.04 28.19 -27.31
N LEU A 288 -3.95 27.52 -26.59
CA LEU A 288 -3.96 26.07 -26.49
C LEU A 288 -4.77 25.41 -27.63
N SER A 289 -4.06 24.69 -28.51
CA SER A 289 -4.67 23.82 -29.52
C SER A 289 -5.39 22.64 -28.86
N MET A 290 -6.41 22.10 -29.53
CA MET A 290 -7.12 20.91 -29.06
C MET A 290 -6.17 19.71 -28.92
N ASP A 291 -5.19 19.59 -29.81
CA ASP A 291 -4.17 18.53 -29.78
C ASP A 291 -3.37 18.54 -28.48
N THR A 292 -2.95 19.72 -28.01
CA THR A 292 -2.22 19.86 -26.74
C THR A 292 -3.09 19.51 -25.53
N VAL A 293 -4.40 19.78 -25.61
CA VAL A 293 -5.35 19.38 -24.54
C VAL A 293 -5.50 17.86 -24.49
N MET A 294 -5.64 17.21 -25.65
CA MET A 294 -5.76 15.74 -25.75
C MET A 294 -4.49 15.04 -25.27
N ASP A 295 -3.32 15.56 -25.65
CA ASP A 295 -2.02 15.03 -25.23
C ASP A 295 -1.88 15.04 -23.70
N LYS A 296 -2.16 16.19 -23.07
CA LYS A 296 -2.14 16.34 -21.62
C LYS A 296 -3.18 15.44 -20.93
N ALA A 297 -4.36 15.29 -21.51
CA ALA A 297 -5.41 14.43 -20.95
C ALA A 297 -4.96 12.95 -20.91
N VAL A 298 -4.28 12.47 -21.97
CA VAL A 298 -3.71 11.12 -21.99
C VAL A 298 -2.58 10.97 -20.98
N ASP A 299 -1.69 11.96 -20.85
CA ASP A 299 -0.63 11.95 -19.82
C ASP A 299 -1.20 11.86 -18.40
N GLU A 300 -2.24 12.62 -18.11
CA GLU A 300 -2.93 12.57 -16.82
C GLU A 300 -3.58 11.21 -16.57
N VAL A 301 -4.14 10.56 -17.59
CA VAL A 301 -4.69 9.21 -17.47
C VAL A 301 -3.58 8.21 -17.21
N LEU A 302 -2.50 8.22 -17.99
CA LEU A 302 -1.37 7.31 -17.82
C LEU A 302 -0.76 7.46 -16.42
N SER A 303 -0.57 8.69 -15.95
CA SER A 303 -0.09 8.97 -14.59
C SER A 303 -1.03 8.41 -13.52
N ARG A 304 -2.35 8.56 -13.68
CA ARG A 304 -3.34 8.05 -12.71
C ARG A 304 -3.41 6.53 -12.71
N VAL A 305 -3.39 5.89 -13.88
CA VAL A 305 -3.38 4.42 -14.03
C VAL A 305 -2.09 3.84 -13.43
N ALA A 306 -0.94 4.48 -13.65
CA ALA A 306 0.34 4.09 -13.04
C ALA A 306 0.29 4.18 -11.51
N LYS A 307 -0.10 5.34 -10.96
CA LYS A 307 -0.23 5.57 -9.50
C LYS A 307 -1.24 4.64 -8.84
N ALA A 308 -2.26 4.21 -9.58
CA ALA A 308 -3.27 3.26 -9.13
C ALA A 308 -2.84 1.78 -9.25
N SER A 309 -1.59 1.49 -9.60
CA SER A 309 -1.07 0.13 -9.81
C SER A 309 -1.83 -0.67 -10.89
N LEU A 310 -2.36 0.01 -11.91
CA LEU A 310 -3.08 -0.63 -13.00
C LEU A 310 -2.17 -0.98 -14.19
N LEU A 311 -1.00 -0.35 -14.32
CA LEU A 311 0.00 -0.69 -15.34
C LEU A 311 0.82 -1.92 -14.93
N VAL A 312 0.87 -2.94 -15.79
CA VAL A 312 1.67 -4.14 -15.57
C VAL A 312 3.08 -3.97 -16.15
N LYS A 313 4.07 -4.64 -15.56
CA LYS A 313 5.39 -4.78 -16.20
C LYS A 313 5.26 -5.63 -17.47
N GLN A 314 6.04 -5.26 -18.48
CA GLN A 314 6.20 -6.04 -19.70
C GLN A 314 7.53 -6.78 -19.59
N ASP A 315 7.51 -8.06 -19.94
CA ASP A 315 8.71 -8.90 -20.04
C ASP A 315 9.46 -8.61 -21.35
#